data_AF-A0A7C6SNK3-F1
#
_entry.id   AF-A0A7C6SNK3-F1
#
_cell.length_a   1.000
_cell.length_b   1.000
_cell.length_c   1.000
_cell.angle_alpha   90.00
_cell.angle_beta   90.00
_cell.angle_gamma   90.00
#
_symmetry.space_group_name_H-M   'P 1'
#
loop_
_entity.id
_entity.type
_entity.pdbx_description
1 polymer ?
#
loop_
_entity_poly.entity_id
_entity_poly.type
_entity_poly.pdbx_seq_one_letter_code
_entity_poly.pdbx_strand_id
1 'polypeptide(L)'
;RMSGPKLGRPPKDKALYRQQLLEERLESGERSAIESSFGVGKRRYSLNLVMERLQETSEVAIRVSILTMNLWKRLRALLFALFQRMLRAPVWCRKLVIMSMVVVWVQRKI
;
A
#
# COMPACT_ATOMS: atom_id res chain seq x y z
N ARG A 1 7.91 -3.68 20.80
CA ARG A 1 7.65 -2.55 21.72
C ARG A 1 7.27 -1.37 20.83
N MET A 2 6.99 -0.17 21.35
CA MET A 2 6.89 1.04 20.51
C MET A 2 7.86 2.05 21.08
N SER A 3 9.10 1.60 21.26
CA SER A 3 10.14 2.34 21.96
C SER A 3 10.88 3.19 20.94
N GLY A 4 11.08 4.47 21.26
CA GLY A 4 11.96 5.32 20.46
C GLY A 4 13.41 4.82 20.50
N PRO A 5 14.32 5.47 19.74
CA PRO A 5 15.74 5.14 19.76
C PRO A 5 16.23 5.05 21.21
N LYS A 6 17.01 4.01 21.53
CA LYS A 6 17.51 3.85 22.90
C LYS A 6 18.29 5.10 23.31
N LEU A 7 17.82 5.77 24.34
CA LEU A 7 18.47 6.96 24.89
C LEU A 7 19.76 6.52 25.60
N GLY A 8 20.88 7.17 25.30
CA GLY A 8 22.18 6.93 25.94
C GLY A 8 23.22 6.30 25.03
N ARG A 9 24.28 5.75 25.64
CA ARG A 9 25.45 5.22 24.94
C ARG A 9 25.14 3.84 24.33
N PRO A 10 25.54 3.56 23.07
CA PRO A 10 25.34 2.26 22.47
C PRO A 10 26.06 1.14 23.25
N PRO A 11 25.51 -0.11 23.23
CA PRO A 11 26.14 -1.25 23.89
C PRO A 11 27.56 -1.49 23.36
N LYS A 12 28.46 -1.95 24.23
CA LYS A 12 29.82 -2.37 23.83
C LYS A 12 29.80 -3.58 22.89
N ASP A 13 28.82 -4.47 23.07
CA ASP A 13 28.66 -5.66 22.23
C ASP A 13 28.04 -5.32 20.87
N LYS A 14 28.83 -5.49 19.81
CA LYS A 14 28.43 -5.19 18.43
C LYS A 14 27.24 -6.03 17.96
N ALA A 15 27.11 -7.27 18.41
CA ALA A 15 26.00 -8.15 18.04
C ALA A 15 24.66 -7.65 18.61
N LEU A 16 24.66 -7.28 19.90
CA LEU A 16 23.49 -6.71 20.57
C LEU A 16 23.11 -5.35 19.97
N TYR A 17 24.10 -4.51 19.63
CA TYR A 17 23.84 -3.23 18.97
C TYR A 17 23.16 -3.41 17.60
N ARG A 18 23.62 -4.37 16.78
CA ARG A 18 23.00 -4.66 15.48
C ARG A 18 21.56 -5.15 15.61
N GLN A 19 21.29 -6.01 16.58
CA GLN A 19 19.93 -6.49 16.84
C GLN A 19 19.00 -5.34 17.24
N GLN A 20 19.47 -4.44 18.12
CA GLN A 20 18.71 -3.26 18.52
C GLN A 20 18.40 -2.33 17.35
N LEU A 21 19.38 -2.07 16.49
CA LEU A 21 19.19 -1.22 15.32
C LEU A 21 18.17 -1.82 14.33
N LEU A 22 18.17 -3.15 14.16
CA LEU A 22 17.19 -3.84 13.33
C LEU A 22 15.78 -3.71 13.91
N GLU A 23 15.63 -3.92 15.22
CA GLU A 23 14.36 -3.80 15.92
C GLU A 23 13.82 -2.36 15.83
N GLU A 24 14.67 -1.36 16.08
CA GLU A 24 14.33 0.07 15.95
C GLU A 24 13.92 0.43 14.51
N ARG A 25 14.59 -0.12 13.49
CA ARG A 25 14.25 0.11 12.08
C ARG A 25 12.87 -0.46 11.73
N LEU A 26 12.52 -1.63 12.27
CA LEU A 26 11.22 -2.22 12.05
C LEU A 26 10.13 -1.40 12.76
N GLU A 27 10.32 -1.09 14.05
CA GLU A 27 9.37 -0.29 14.84
C GLU A 27 9.14 1.12 14.24
N SER A 28 10.22 1.79 13.80
CA SER A 28 10.12 3.11 13.15
C SER A 28 9.40 3.05 11.79
N GLY A 29 9.59 1.96 11.03
CA GLY A 29 8.86 1.73 9.79
C GLY A 29 7.36 1.55 10.01
N GLU A 30 6.97 0.77 11.02
CA GLU A 30 5.58 0.56 11.41
C GLU A 30 4.92 1.87 11.87
N ARG A 31 5.59 2.63 12.74
CA ARG A 31 5.14 3.97 13.16
C ARG A 31 4.97 4.91 12.00
N SER A 32 5.94 4.99 11.10
CA SER A 32 5.89 5.87 9.94
C SER A 32 4.69 5.56 9.05
N ALA A 33 4.37 4.27 8.84
CA ALA A 33 3.20 3.86 8.07
C ALA A 33 1.87 4.27 8.74
N ILE A 34 1.80 4.14 10.06
CA ILE A 34 0.64 4.53 10.87
C ILE A 34 0.47 6.05 10.86
N GLU A 35 1.52 6.80 11.21
CA GLU A 35 1.53 8.27 11.24
C GLU A 35 1.21 8.89 9.89
N SER A 36 1.73 8.30 8.80
CA SER A 36 1.40 8.71 7.44
C SER A 36 -0.09 8.54 7.15
N SER A 37 -0.69 7.41 7.55
CA SER A 37 -2.13 7.16 7.38
C SER A 37 -2.97 8.15 8.19
N PHE A 38 -2.60 8.43 9.44
CA PHE A 38 -3.26 9.46 10.25
C PHE A 38 -3.10 10.87 9.63
N GLY A 39 -1.93 11.20 9.12
CA GLY A 39 -1.67 12.47 8.43
C GLY A 39 -2.56 12.65 7.20
N VAL A 40 -2.77 11.59 6.42
CA VAL A 40 -3.73 11.58 5.31
C VAL A 40 -5.16 11.75 5.81
N GLY A 41 -5.56 11.01 6.84
CA GLY A 41 -6.90 11.14 7.43
C GLY A 41 -7.19 12.57 7.89
N LYS A 42 -6.21 13.21 8.53
CA LYS A 42 -6.31 14.61 8.96
C LYS A 42 -6.40 15.61 7.80
N ARG A 43 -5.58 15.46 6.75
CA ARG A 43 -5.54 16.41 5.61
C ARG A 43 -6.63 16.20 4.57
N ARG A 44 -6.96 14.95 4.23
CA ARG A 44 -7.87 14.59 3.12
C ARG A 44 -9.27 14.24 3.57
N TYR A 45 -9.42 13.71 4.79
CA TYR A 45 -10.68 13.24 5.33
C TYR A 45 -11.13 14.07 6.55
N SER A 46 -10.52 15.26 6.72
CA SER A 46 -10.90 16.27 7.72
C SER A 46 -11.00 15.75 9.15
N LEU A 47 -10.24 14.70 9.51
CA LEU A 47 -10.25 14.16 10.88
C LEU A 47 -9.81 15.17 11.95
N ASN A 48 -9.16 16.27 11.57
CA ASN A 48 -8.82 17.39 12.47
C ASN A 48 -9.97 18.40 12.69
N LEU A 49 -11.06 18.30 11.91
CA LEU A 49 -12.17 19.26 11.89
C LEU A 49 -13.50 18.61 12.30
N VAL A 50 -13.43 17.56 13.12
CA VAL A 50 -14.59 16.90 13.75
C VAL A 50 -15.02 17.79 14.92
N MET A 51 -16.08 18.57 14.72
CA MET A 51 -16.56 19.62 15.64
C MET A 51 -18.06 19.45 15.97
N GLU A 52 -18.61 18.28 15.71
CA GLU A 52 -20.00 17.96 15.95
C GLU A 52 -20.33 18.11 17.45
N ARG A 53 -21.54 18.61 17.74
CA ARG A 53 -21.94 18.96 19.11
C ARG A 53 -22.17 17.75 20.01
N LEU A 54 -22.60 16.62 19.42
CA LEU A 54 -22.91 15.40 20.14
C LEU A 54 -21.78 14.37 19.96
N GLN A 55 -21.49 13.64 21.03
CA GLN A 55 -20.49 12.56 21.01
C GLN A 55 -20.84 11.50 19.96
N GLU A 56 -22.10 11.05 19.93
CA GLU A 56 -22.54 10.03 18.97
C GLU A 56 -22.26 10.43 17.51
N THR A 57 -22.54 11.69 17.17
CA THR A 57 -22.34 12.20 15.81
C THR A 57 -20.86 12.34 15.45
N SER A 58 -20.01 12.77 16.38
CA SER A 58 -18.57 12.88 16.14
C SER A 58 -17.93 11.49 16.00
N GLU A 59 -18.36 10.51 16.79
CA GLU A 59 -17.91 9.13 16.64
C GLU A 59 -18.31 8.51 15.30
N VAL A 60 -19.55 8.75 14.84
CA VAL A 60 -20.01 8.29 13.52
C VAL A 60 -19.21 8.96 12.40
N ALA A 61 -18.96 10.27 12.50
CA ALA A 61 -18.13 11.00 11.53
C ALA A 61 -16.72 10.40 11.42
N ILE A 62 -16.07 10.13 12.56
CA ILE A 62 -14.75 9.49 12.60
C ILE A 62 -14.81 8.08 11.97
N ARG A 63 -15.82 7.26 12.33
CA ARG A 63 -15.99 5.91 11.79
C ARG A 63 -16.16 5.91 10.28
N VAL A 64 -16.99 6.80 9.74
CA VAL A 64 -17.21 6.93 8.29
C VAL A 64 -15.95 7.40 7.58
N SER A 65 -15.20 8.34 8.15
CA SER A 65 -13.91 8.78 7.60
C SER A 65 -12.88 7.65 7.53
N ILE A 66 -12.76 6.83 8.57
CA ILE A 66 -11.85 5.66 8.56
C ILE A 66 -12.34 4.59 7.57
N LEU A 67 -13.65 4.36 7.49
CA LEU A 67 -14.25 3.42 6.54
C LEU A 67 -13.94 3.84 5.10
N THR A 68 -14.19 5.10 4.75
CA THR A 68 -13.94 5.62 3.40
C THR A 68 -12.45 5.56 3.02
N MET A 69 -11.53 5.85 3.95
CA MET A 69 -10.09 5.64 3.76
C MET A 69 -9.76 4.19 3.39
N ASN A 70 -10.31 3.23 4.13
CA ASN A 70 -10.06 1.81 3.91
C ASN A 70 -10.65 1.32 2.58
N LEU A 71 -11.87 1.77 2.23
CA LEU A 71 -12.51 1.46 0.96
C LEU A 71 -11.67 1.97 -0.21
N TRP A 72 -11.21 3.22 -0.14
CA TRP A 72 -10.43 3.82 -1.21
C TRP A 72 -9.09 3.09 -1.43
N LYS A 73 -8.42 2.70 -0.34
CA LYS A 73 -7.20 1.88 -0.40
C LYS A 73 -7.44 0.54 -1.10
N ARG A 74 -8.51 -0.17 -0.76
CA ARG A 74 -8.88 -1.44 -1.38
C ARG A 74 -9.27 -1.27 -2.85
N LEU A 75 -10.07 -0.26 -3.16
CA LEU A 75 -10.47 0.05 -4.53
C LEU A 75 -9.24 0.34 -5.41
N ARG A 76 -8.29 1.14 -4.93
CA ARG A 76 -7.05 1.43 -5.67
C ARG A 76 -6.23 0.17 -5.93
N ALA A 77 -6.13 -0.73 -4.96
CA ALA A 77 -5.44 -2.00 -5.14
C ALA A 77 -6.14 -2.91 -6.17
N LEU A 78 -7.47 -2.99 -6.13
CA LEU A 78 -8.27 -3.73 -7.11
C LEU A 78 -8.12 -3.16 -8.53
N LEU A 79 -8.27 -1.84 -8.68
CA LEU A 79 -8.09 -1.16 -9.96
C LEU A 79 -6.68 -1.35 -10.51
N PHE A 80 -5.66 -1.28 -9.66
CA PHE A 80 -4.29 -1.54 -10.06
C PHE A 80 -4.08 -3.00 -10.51
N ALA A 81 -4.63 -3.97 -9.79
CA ALA A 81 -4.57 -5.38 -10.18
C ALA A 81 -5.31 -5.64 -11.51
N LEU A 82 -6.49 -5.03 -11.70
CA LEU A 82 -7.24 -5.10 -12.95
C LEU A 82 -6.45 -4.48 -14.12
N PHE A 83 -5.86 -3.30 -13.90
CA PHE A 83 -5.04 -2.62 -14.89
C PHE A 83 -3.80 -3.44 -15.27
N GLN A 84 -3.10 -4.03 -14.29
CA GLN A 84 -1.98 -4.94 -14.55
C GLN A 84 -2.40 -6.18 -15.35
N ARG A 85 -3.56 -6.76 -15.02
CA ARG A 85 -4.12 -7.91 -15.75
C ARG A 85 -4.47 -7.54 -17.19
N MET A 86 -5.06 -6.37 -17.41
CA MET A 86 -5.36 -5.84 -18.73
C MET A 86 -4.08 -5.60 -19.55
N LEU A 87 -3.05 -4.98 -18.97
CA LEU A 87 -1.76 -4.75 -19.62
C LEU A 87 -0.96 -6.04 -19.90
N ARG A 88 -1.23 -7.13 -19.16
CA ARG A 88 -0.66 -8.47 -19.43
C ARG A 88 -1.46 -9.28 -20.46
N ALA A 89 -2.71 -8.92 -20.76
CA ALA A 89 -3.51 -9.63 -21.76
C ALA A 89 -2.99 -9.58 -23.23
N PRO A 90 -2.28 -8.55 -23.74
CA PRO A 90 -1.95 -8.47 -25.16
C PRO A 90 -0.84 -9.42 -25.63
N VAL A 91 -0.21 -10.21 -24.74
CA VAL A 91 0.77 -11.23 -25.18
C VAL A 91 0.10 -12.46 -25.84
N TRP A 92 -1.17 -12.72 -25.56
CA TRP A 92 -1.91 -13.83 -26.19
C TRP A 92 -2.33 -13.49 -27.63
N CYS A 93 -2.76 -12.26 -27.91
CA CYS A 93 -3.08 -11.83 -29.27
C CYS A 93 -1.85 -11.77 -30.19
N ARG A 94 -0.67 -11.38 -29.67
CA ARG A 94 0.57 -11.42 -30.47
C ARG A 94 0.98 -12.84 -30.87
N LYS A 95 0.86 -13.83 -29.97
CA LYS A 95 1.18 -15.22 -30.32
C LYS A 95 0.20 -15.82 -31.32
N LEU A 96 -1.10 -15.53 -31.20
CA LEU A 96 -2.11 -16.01 -32.15
C LEU A 96 -1.93 -15.41 -33.56
N VAL A 97 -1.63 -14.10 -33.67
CA VAL A 97 -1.39 -13.45 -34.97
C VAL A 97 -0.10 -13.95 -35.63
N ILE A 98 0.97 -14.16 -34.86
CA ILE A 98 2.22 -14.71 -35.40
C ILE A 98 2.03 -16.17 -35.83
N MET A 99 1.34 -16.99 -35.02
CA MET A 99 1.02 -18.37 -35.39
C MET A 99 0.13 -18.44 -36.63
N SER A 100 -0.89 -17.58 -36.75
CA SER A 100 -1.74 -17.53 -37.95
C SER A 100 -0.96 -17.07 -39.19
N MET A 101 -0.06 -16.09 -39.06
CA MET A 101 0.81 -15.66 -40.17
C MET A 101 1.79 -16.76 -40.61
N VAL A 102 2.37 -17.50 -39.67
CA VAL A 102 3.26 -18.64 -39.99
C VAL A 102 2.50 -19.76 -40.67
N VAL A 103 1.31 -20.13 -40.19
CA VAL A 103 0.47 -21.16 -40.83
C VAL A 103 0.07 -20.73 -42.25
N VAL A 104 -0.37 -19.47 -42.43
CA VAL A 104 -0.69 -18.94 -43.77
C VAL A 104 0.53 -18.91 -44.69
N TRP A 105 1.71 -18.56 -44.18
CA TRP A 105 2.94 -18.56 -44.98
C TRP A 105 3.39 -19.97 -45.39
N VAL A 106 3.23 -20.96 -44.50
CA VAL A 106 3.53 -22.37 -44.79
C VAL A 106 2.56 -22.93 -45.83
N GLN A 107 1.26 -22.64 -45.72
CA GLN A 107 0.23 -23.07 -46.69
C GLN A 107 0.39 -22.43 -48.07
N ARG A 108 1.08 -21.28 -48.17
CA ARG A 108 1.31 -20.56 -49.44
C ARG A 108 2.61 -20.97 -50.15
N LYS A 109 3.45 -21.80 -49.52
CA LYS A 109 4.77 -22.24 -50.02
C LYS A 109 4.78 -23.71 -50.48
N ILE A 110 3.69 -24.44 -50.24
CA ILE A 110 3.35 -25.74 -50.85
C ILE A 110 2.48 -25.45 -52.07
#